data_AF-A0A2W6BSD5-F1
#
_entry.id   AF-A0A2W6BSD5-F1
#
_cell.length_a   1.000
_cell.length_b   1.000
_cell.length_c   1.000
_cell.angle_alpha   90.00
_cell.angle_beta   90.00
_cell.angle_gamma   90.00
#
_symmetry.space_group_name_H-M   'P 1'
#
loop_
_entity.id
_entity.type
_entity.pdbx_description
1 polymer ?
#
loop_
_entity_poly.entity_id
_entity_poly.type
_entity_poly.pdbx_seq_one_letter_code
_entity_poly.pdbx_strand_id
1 'polypeptide(L)'
;MRRRVGRLGLGPKPRELEVASRAGFAGTLATLTTAVGADAGVAATPVPALGPTTRLGGKSVGAAAVAARRAQHQALAAEGRALGVWWLDRVAAVDAPYPERMTWFWHGHFATSIQKVRFAKVMYAQNETFRR
;
A
#
# COMPACT_ATOMS: atom_id res chain seq x y z
N MET A 1 2.06 20.23 27.95
CA MET A 1 2.91 19.46 27.01
C MET A 1 2.13 19.15 25.73
N ARG A 2 2.02 20.12 24.80
CA ARG A 2 1.32 19.97 23.50
C ARG A 2 2.31 20.21 22.38
N ARG A 3 3.14 19.23 21.98
CA ARG A 3 3.91 19.36 20.73
C ARG A 3 4.18 18.02 20.07
N ARG A 4 3.74 17.97 18.80
CA ARG A 4 4.14 17.10 17.68
C ARG A 4 3.42 15.75 17.52
N VAL A 5 2.18 15.81 17.06
CA VAL A 5 1.61 14.78 16.18
C VAL A 5 1.26 15.48 14.87
N GLY A 6 2.11 15.34 13.85
CA GLY A 6 1.89 16.07 12.59
C GLY A 6 3.05 16.00 11.60
N ARG A 7 3.59 14.81 11.33
CA ARG A 7 4.62 14.67 10.29
C ARG A 7 4.29 13.68 9.18
N LEU A 8 3.04 13.21 9.06
CA LEU A 8 2.63 12.36 7.94
C LEU A 8 1.27 12.71 7.31
N GLY A 9 0.61 13.81 7.68
CA GLY A 9 -0.74 14.13 7.15
C GLY A 9 -1.85 13.12 7.55
N LEU A 10 -1.46 11.99 8.14
CA LEU A 10 -2.31 10.92 8.65
C LEU A 10 -2.51 11.06 10.17
N GLY A 11 -2.89 12.25 10.62
CA GLY A 11 -3.24 12.47 12.03
C GLY A 11 -4.49 11.65 12.42
N PRO A 12 -4.66 11.28 13.70
CA PRO A 12 -5.91 10.65 14.14
C PRO A 12 -7.07 11.63 13.94
N LYS A 13 -8.25 11.12 13.59
CA LYS A 13 -9.46 11.95 13.46
C LYS A 13 -9.73 12.65 14.81
N PRO A 14 -10.34 13.85 14.85
CA PRO A 14 -10.53 14.59 16.11
C PRO A 14 -11.20 13.78 17.22
N ARG A 15 -12.16 12.92 16.86
CA ARG A 15 -12.85 12.01 17.80
C ARG A 15 -11.96 10.88 18.31
N GLU A 16 -11.02 10.38 17.51
CA GLU A 16 -10.05 9.35 17.91
C GLU A 16 -9.03 9.92 18.89
N LEU A 17 -8.63 11.20 18.72
CA LEU A 17 -7.74 11.90 19.66
C LEU A 17 -8.37 12.05 21.05
N GLU A 18 -9.66 12.36 21.14
CA GLU A 18 -10.35 12.45 22.43
C GLU A 18 -10.46 11.09 23.13
N VAL A 19 -10.76 10.04 22.38
CA VAL A 19 -10.83 8.67 22.90
C VAL A 19 -9.45 8.22 23.39
N ALA A 20 -8.40 8.44 22.61
CA ALA A 20 -7.02 8.14 22.99
C ALA A 20 -6.57 8.93 24.23
N SER A 21 -6.97 10.20 24.34
CA SER A 21 -6.65 11.03 25.50
C SER A 21 -7.29 10.50 26.79
N ARG A 22 -8.52 9.97 26.71
CA ARG A 22 -9.21 9.35 27.86
C ARG A 22 -8.66 7.96 28.19
N ALA A 23 -8.25 7.18 27.18
CA ALA A 23 -7.71 5.83 27.34
C ALA A 23 -6.27 5.80 27.90
N GLY A 24 -5.56 6.93 27.88
CA GLY A 24 -4.16 7.01 28.28
C GLY A 24 -3.22 6.29 27.31
N PHE A 25 -1.91 6.36 27.58
CA PHE A 25 -0.89 5.84 26.67
C PHE A 25 -1.00 4.32 26.45
N ALA A 26 -1.08 3.54 27.53
CA ALA A 26 -1.14 2.07 27.45
C ALA A 26 -2.43 1.57 26.76
N GLY A 27 -3.58 2.18 27.07
CA GLY A 27 -4.86 1.83 26.43
C GLY A 27 -4.90 2.20 24.95
N THR A 28 -4.32 3.35 24.59
CA THR A 28 -4.18 3.75 23.17
C THR A 28 -3.24 2.82 22.43
N LEU A 29 -2.10 2.46 23.02
CA LEU A 29 -1.15 1.52 22.42
C LEU A 29 -1.81 0.17 22.16
N ALA A 30 -2.48 -0.40 23.16
CA ALA A 30 -3.20 -1.66 23.03
C ALA A 30 -4.26 -1.60 21.91
N THR A 31 -5.01 -0.50 21.82
CA THR A 31 -6.02 -0.31 20.75
C THR A 31 -5.38 -0.22 19.36
N LEU A 32 -4.21 0.42 19.24
CA LEU A 32 -3.50 0.58 17.97
C LEU A 32 -2.78 -0.70 17.52
N THR A 33 -2.28 -1.52 18.46
CA THR A 33 -1.50 -2.73 18.14
C THR A 33 -2.34 -4.00 18.12
N THR A 34 -3.56 -3.97 18.63
CA THR A 34 -4.47 -5.12 18.56
C THR A 34 -5.22 -5.07 17.23
N ALA A 35 -4.98 -6.06 16.36
CA ALA A 35 -5.72 -6.19 15.11
C ALA A 35 -7.20 -6.49 15.42
N VAL A 36 -8.06 -5.48 15.28
CA VAL A 36 -9.51 -5.63 15.51
C VAL A 36 -10.16 -6.19 14.26
N GLY A 37 -10.34 -7.52 14.21
CA GLY A 37 -11.30 -8.19 13.34
C GLY A 37 -11.24 -7.88 11.84
N ALA A 38 -12.34 -8.14 11.13
CA ALA A 38 -12.50 -7.80 9.72
C ALA A 38 -12.66 -6.28 9.56
N ASP A 39 -11.61 -5.61 9.09
CA ASP A 39 -11.60 -4.18 8.84
C ASP A 39 -12.51 -3.83 7.65
N ALA A 40 -13.50 -2.97 7.88
CA ALA A 40 -14.49 -2.59 6.86
C ALA A 40 -13.85 -1.77 5.73
N GLY A 41 -12.82 -0.98 6.04
CA GLY A 41 -12.02 -0.25 5.04
C GLY A 41 -11.19 -1.18 4.16
N VAL A 42 -10.70 -2.30 4.72
CA VAL A 42 -10.07 -3.38 3.93
C VAL A 42 -11.07 -4.01 2.95
N ALA A 43 -12.30 -4.30 3.41
CA ALA A 43 -13.34 -4.88 2.56
C ALA A 43 -13.83 -3.91 1.48
N ALA A 44 -13.89 -2.61 1.80
CA ALA A 44 -14.29 -1.55 0.88
C ALA A 44 -13.23 -1.24 -0.21
N THR A 45 -11.99 -1.70 -0.03
CA THR A 45 -10.87 -1.44 -0.96
C THR A 45 -10.31 -2.75 -1.54
N PRO A 46 -11.05 -3.42 -2.46
CA PRO A 46 -10.56 -4.64 -3.09
C PRO A 46 -9.33 -4.38 -3.94
N VAL A 47 -8.39 -5.33 -3.95
CA VAL A 47 -7.15 -5.26 -4.72
C VAL A 47 -7.48 -5.17 -6.21
N PRO A 48 -6.84 -4.27 -6.99
CA PRO A 48 -7.04 -4.22 -8.44
C PRO A 48 -6.57 -5.52 -9.09
N ALA A 49 -7.15 -5.89 -10.23
CA ALA A 49 -6.68 -7.06 -10.98
C ALA A 49 -5.24 -6.84 -11.46
N LEU A 50 -4.30 -7.64 -10.95
CA LEU A 50 -2.88 -7.57 -11.28
C LEU A 50 -2.52 -8.63 -12.32
N GLY A 51 -1.80 -8.23 -13.36
CA GLY A 51 -1.40 -9.10 -14.47
C GLY A 51 -0.35 -10.15 -14.08
N PRO A 52 -0.03 -11.07 -15.02
CA PRO A 52 1.04 -12.04 -14.83
C PRO A 52 2.43 -11.38 -14.74
N THR A 53 3.36 -12.04 -14.04
CA THR A 53 4.74 -11.55 -13.84
C THR A 53 5.69 -11.91 -15.00
N THR A 54 5.16 -12.28 -16.16
CA THR A 54 5.96 -12.71 -17.32
C THR A 54 6.26 -11.53 -18.23
N ARG A 55 7.55 -11.28 -18.51
CA ARG A 55 7.98 -10.30 -19.51
C ARG A 55 8.12 -10.95 -20.88
N LEU A 56 7.72 -10.25 -21.94
CA LEU A 56 8.07 -10.62 -23.31
C LEU A 56 9.60 -10.64 -23.45
N GLY A 57 10.18 -11.83 -23.64
CA GLY A 57 11.61 -12.06 -23.83
C GLY A 57 12.09 -11.78 -25.25
N GLY A 58 13.40 -11.82 -25.47
CA GLY A 58 14.02 -11.75 -26.80
C GLY A 58 14.15 -10.35 -27.42
N LYS A 59 14.97 -10.24 -28.48
CA LYS A 59 15.09 -9.00 -29.28
C LYS A 59 13.79 -8.81 -30.05
N SER A 60 13.15 -7.66 -29.91
CA SER A 60 11.95 -7.34 -30.69
C SER A 60 12.36 -7.09 -32.14
N VAL A 61 12.06 -8.04 -33.02
CA VAL A 61 12.33 -7.94 -34.46
C VAL A 61 11.01 -7.72 -35.19
N GLY A 62 10.93 -6.67 -35.99
CA GLY A 62 9.73 -6.28 -36.71
C GLY A 62 8.78 -5.37 -35.91
N ALA A 63 7.96 -4.60 -36.64
CA ALA A 63 7.06 -3.59 -36.07
C ALA A 63 6.06 -4.19 -35.06
N ALA A 64 5.51 -5.37 -35.34
CA ALA A 64 4.56 -6.05 -34.46
C ALA A 64 5.18 -6.41 -33.10
N ALA A 65 6.42 -6.93 -33.08
CA ALA A 65 7.11 -7.28 -31.84
C ALA A 65 7.46 -6.03 -31.00
N VAL A 66 7.83 -4.92 -31.67
CA VAL A 66 8.07 -3.64 -31.01
C VAL A 66 6.78 -3.07 -30.40
N ALA A 67 5.67 -3.12 -31.15
CA ALA A 67 4.36 -2.68 -30.68
C ALA A 67 3.87 -3.50 -29.47
N ALA A 68 4.00 -4.83 -29.50
CA ALA A 68 3.64 -5.72 -28.40
C ALA A 68 4.44 -5.42 -27.12
N ARG A 69 5.76 -5.19 -27.25
CA ARG A 69 6.60 -4.81 -26.11
C ARG A 69 6.20 -3.44 -25.54
N ARG A 70 5.91 -2.46 -26.39
CA ARG A 70 5.42 -1.14 -25.96
C ARG A 70 4.09 -1.25 -25.21
N ALA A 71 3.14 -2.02 -25.75
CA ALA A 71 1.84 -2.26 -25.11
C ALA A 71 2.01 -2.94 -23.74
N GLN A 72 2.87 -3.95 -23.63
CA GLN A 72 3.17 -4.59 -22.34
C GLN A 72 3.77 -3.60 -21.33
N HIS A 73 4.70 -2.74 -21.76
CA HIS A 73 5.29 -1.74 -20.87
C HIS A 73 4.25 -0.73 -20.38
N GLN A 74 3.33 -0.30 -21.25
CA GLN A 74 2.23 0.60 -20.88
C GLN A 74 1.27 -0.07 -19.89
N ALA A 75 0.92 -1.34 -20.10
CA ALA A 75 0.08 -2.11 -19.19
C ALA A 75 0.71 -2.22 -17.80
N LEU A 76 1.99 -2.63 -17.71
CA LEU A 76 2.72 -2.73 -16.44
C LEU A 76 2.81 -1.38 -15.70
N ALA A 77 3.00 -0.28 -16.43
CA ALA A 77 3.00 1.06 -15.84
C ALA A 77 1.62 1.47 -15.32
N ALA A 78 0.55 1.09 -16.02
CA ALA A 78 -0.83 1.33 -15.58
C ALA A 78 -1.16 0.52 -14.32
N GLU A 79 -0.77 -0.76 -14.27
CA GLU A 79 -0.93 -1.61 -13.09
C GLU A 79 -0.18 -1.04 -11.87
N GLY A 80 1.05 -0.57 -12.05
CA GLY A 80 1.82 0.06 -10.98
C GLY A 80 1.15 1.31 -10.42
N ARG A 81 0.58 2.16 -11.29
CA ARG A 81 -0.20 3.33 -10.84
C ARG A 81 -1.49 2.92 -10.13
N ALA A 82 -2.22 1.96 -10.68
CA ALA A 82 -3.46 1.46 -10.10
C ALA A 82 -3.23 0.88 -8.69
N LEU A 83 -2.16 0.10 -8.51
CA LEU A 83 -1.77 -0.43 -7.20
C LEU A 83 -1.40 0.69 -6.22
N GLY A 84 -0.66 1.71 -6.68
CA GLY A 84 -0.30 2.85 -5.84
C GLY A 84 -1.52 3.65 -5.35
N VAL A 85 -2.46 3.95 -6.26
CA VAL A 85 -3.72 4.64 -5.92
C VAL A 85 -4.56 3.79 -4.97
N TRP A 86 -4.77 2.51 -5.29
CA TRP A 86 -5.49 1.57 -4.43
C TRP A 86 -4.93 1.54 -3.01
N TRP A 87 -3.60 1.52 -2.86
CA TRP A 87 -3.00 1.45 -1.54
C TRP A 87 -3.21 2.75 -0.74
N LEU A 88 -3.16 3.91 -1.40
CA LEU A 88 -3.49 5.19 -0.76
C LEU A 88 -4.96 5.24 -0.31
N ASP A 89 -5.87 4.79 -1.16
CA ASP A 89 -7.30 4.70 -0.83
C ASP A 89 -7.53 3.76 0.36
N ARG A 90 -6.84 2.61 0.37
CA ARG A 90 -6.89 1.66 1.48
C ARG A 90 -6.37 2.27 2.77
N VAL A 91 -5.19 2.89 2.76
CA VAL A 91 -4.61 3.55 3.96
C VAL A 91 -5.53 4.65 4.49
N ALA A 92 -6.30 5.32 3.62
CA ALA A 92 -7.28 6.33 4.02
C ALA A 92 -8.60 5.73 4.57
N ALA A 93 -8.99 4.53 4.11
CA ALA A 93 -10.24 3.89 4.46
C ALA A 93 -10.17 2.96 5.68
N VAL A 94 -9.00 2.37 5.98
CA VAL A 94 -8.85 1.40 7.08
C VAL A 94 -9.16 1.99 8.45
N ASP A 95 -9.89 1.22 9.26
CA ASP A 95 -10.22 1.57 10.64
C ASP A 95 -9.06 1.27 11.59
N ALA A 96 -8.21 0.28 11.25
CA ALA A 96 -6.98 -0.04 11.95
C ALA A 96 -5.75 0.38 11.12
N PRO A 97 -5.23 1.61 11.28
CA PRO A 97 -4.19 2.12 10.40
C PRO A 97 -2.79 1.59 10.72
N TYR A 98 -2.58 0.90 11.85
CA TYR A 98 -1.24 0.49 12.29
C TYR A 98 -0.56 -0.51 11.34
N PRO A 99 -1.20 -1.61 10.89
CA PRO A 99 -0.57 -2.56 9.97
C PRO A 99 -0.18 -1.90 8.63
N GLU A 100 -1.05 -1.05 8.10
CA GLU A 100 -0.80 -0.34 6.83
C GLU A 100 0.30 0.72 6.96
N ARG A 101 0.36 1.46 8.08
CA ARG A 101 1.44 2.42 8.35
C ARG A 101 2.78 1.74 8.57
N MET A 102 2.79 0.58 9.24
CA MET A 102 4.00 -0.23 9.43
C MET A 102 4.49 -0.78 8.08
N THR A 103 3.57 -1.26 7.25
CA THR A 103 3.87 -1.69 5.88
C THR A 103 4.48 -0.54 5.06
N TRP A 104 3.92 0.67 5.15
CA TRP A 104 4.47 1.86 4.49
C TRP A 104 5.87 2.21 4.97
N PHE A 105 6.09 2.18 6.30
CA PHE A 105 7.39 2.43 6.90
C PHE A 105 8.45 1.46 6.38
N TRP A 106 8.17 0.15 6.42
CA TRP A 106 9.11 -0.87 5.95
C TRP A 106 9.30 -0.87 4.44
N HIS A 107 8.26 -0.57 3.67
CA HIS A 107 8.37 -0.45 2.21
C HIS A 107 9.26 0.74 1.81
N GLY A 108 9.15 1.88 2.51
CA GLY A 108 10.03 3.03 2.31
C GLY A 108 11.47 2.79 2.77
N HIS A 109 11.67 1.91 3.76
CA HIS A 109 12.99 1.59 4.31
C HIS A 109 13.73 0.52 3.48
N PHE A 110 13.05 -0.57 3.11
CA PHE A 110 13.56 -1.61 2.24
C PHE A 110 13.12 -1.34 0.81
N ALA A 111 13.74 -0.32 0.20
CA ALA A 111 13.33 0.26 -1.07
C ALA A 111 13.49 -0.68 -2.28
N THR A 112 12.52 -1.56 -2.51
CA THR A 112 12.28 -2.16 -3.83
C THR A 112 11.39 -1.23 -4.64
N SER A 113 12.00 -0.43 -5.53
CA SER A 113 11.23 0.44 -6.41
C SER A 113 10.48 -0.36 -7.49
N ILE A 114 9.21 -0.02 -7.72
CA ILE A 114 8.42 -0.51 -8.87
C ILE A 114 9.15 -0.24 -10.20
N GLN A 115 10.03 0.76 -10.28
CA GLN A 115 10.83 1.02 -11.48
C GLN A 115 11.83 -0.12 -11.78
N LYS A 116 12.29 -0.82 -10.74
CA LYS A 116 13.22 -1.96 -10.84
C LYS A 116 12.46 -3.28 -11.01
N VAL A 117 11.43 -3.51 -10.19
CA VAL A 117 10.68 -4.78 -10.19
C VAL A 117 9.68 -4.85 -11.36
N ARG A 118 9.10 -3.71 -11.75
CA ARG A 118 8.21 -3.51 -12.91
C ARG A 118 6.91 -4.32 -12.90
N PHE A 119 6.63 -5.08 -11.86
CA PHE A 119 5.41 -5.89 -11.70
C PHE A 119 4.68 -5.49 -10.43
N ALA A 120 3.45 -4.98 -10.58
CA ALA A 120 2.61 -4.61 -9.45
C ALA A 120 2.29 -5.82 -8.55
N LYS A 121 2.08 -7.01 -9.14
CA LYS A 121 1.82 -8.25 -8.39
C LYS A 121 2.90 -8.61 -7.36
N VAL A 122 4.17 -8.37 -7.69
CA VAL A 122 5.29 -8.64 -6.77
C VAL A 122 5.34 -7.61 -5.65
N MET A 123 5.05 -6.34 -5.94
CA MET A 123 4.96 -5.30 -4.91
C MET A 123 3.79 -5.55 -3.95
N TYR A 124 2.65 -5.99 -4.47
CA TYR A 124 1.53 -6.40 -3.64
C TYR A 124 1.91 -7.56 -2.70
N ALA A 125 2.56 -8.61 -3.22
CA ALA A 125 3.01 -9.75 -2.41
C ALA A 125 4.02 -9.36 -1.31
N GLN A 126 4.88 -8.37 -1.58
CA GLN A 126 5.78 -7.82 -0.58
C GLN A 126 5.01 -7.09 0.52
N ASN A 127 4.03 -6.25 0.16
CA ASN A 127 3.18 -5.57 1.13
C ASN A 127 2.43 -6.57 2.02
N GLU A 128 1.91 -7.66 1.44
CA GLU A 128 1.28 -8.74 2.22
C GLU A 128 2.26 -9.42 3.19
N THR A 129 3.53 -9.54 2.82
CA THR A 129 4.56 -10.08 3.73
C THR A 129 4.78 -9.16 4.94
N PHE A 130 4.76 -7.84 4.76
CA PHE A 130 4.94 -6.88 5.86
C PHE A 130 3.70 -6.70 6.74
N ARG A 131 2.52 -7.15 6.28
CA ARG A 131 1.26 -7.13 7.02
C ARG A 131 1.05 -8.34 7.93
N ARG A 132 1.88 -9.38 7.78
CA ARG A 132 1.90 -10.58 8.63
C ARG A 132 2.81 -10.35 9.83
#